data_AF-A0A4U8S2Z9-F1
#
_entry.id   AF-A0A4U8S2Z9-F1
#
_cell.length_a   1.000
_cell.length_b   1.000
_cell.length_c   1.000
_cell.angle_alpha   90.00
_cell.angle_beta   90.00
_cell.angle_gamma   90.00
#
_symmetry.space_group_name_H-M   'P 1'
#
loop_
_entity.id
_entity.type
_entity.pdbx_description
1 polymer ?
#
loop_
_entity_poly.entity_id
_entity_poly.type
_entity_poly.pdbx_seq_one_letter_code
_entity_poly.pdbx_strand_id
1 'polypeptide(L)'
;MCLGAILQINALPLHKVEGKCVEPKNFNKNQKQVILKAFRYGAKSGFGYTMAAIAWKESCAGEYRVNFADPSAGIYHAHIPGIIKKHKQKDTNFMRNMVGELLMRDDEFASQSALEELTYWHKVRKGNWYEVIKSYNKGFSWEKDRERDKMAQEYFEDIAKRVKALQTYIPSISPSVAKSLKKDYAVDFLSKSLQENNKKSSTKLPNLPKTSNTANTKNKNFVILEE
;
A
#
# COMPACT_ATOMS: atom_id res chain seq x y z
N MET A 1 61.09 -0.01 -4.70
CA MET A 1 60.01 -0.68 -5.43
C MET A 1 58.83 -0.84 -4.47
N CYS A 2 57.79 0.01 -4.57
CA CYS A 2 56.55 -0.19 -3.82
C CYS A 2 55.52 -0.80 -4.77
N LEU A 3 55.26 -2.10 -4.62
CA LEU A 3 54.09 -2.72 -5.23
C LEU A 3 52.86 -2.27 -4.44
N GLY A 4 52.04 -1.41 -5.06
CA GLY A 4 50.71 -1.10 -4.56
C GLY A 4 49.80 -2.30 -4.74
N ALA A 5 49.33 -2.87 -3.63
CA ALA A 5 48.29 -3.88 -3.64
C ALA A 5 46.95 -3.23 -4.02
N ILE A 6 46.40 -3.60 -5.17
CA ILE A 6 45.06 -3.19 -5.59
C ILE A 6 44.06 -4.03 -4.80
N LEU A 7 43.40 -3.41 -3.81
CA LEU A 7 42.24 -3.97 -3.12
C LEU A 7 41.10 -4.13 -4.12
N GLN A 8 40.79 -5.37 -4.51
CA GLN A 8 39.58 -5.67 -5.27
C GLN A 8 38.37 -5.52 -4.35
N ILE A 9 37.52 -4.53 -4.64
CA ILE A 9 36.27 -4.28 -3.94
C ILE A 9 35.23 -5.27 -4.50
N ASN A 10 34.92 -6.32 -3.73
CA ASN A 10 33.86 -7.29 -4.08
C ASN A 10 32.48 -6.65 -3.81
N ALA A 11 31.97 -5.86 -4.76
CA ALA A 11 30.62 -5.31 -4.68
C ALA A 11 29.56 -6.38 -4.95
N LEU A 12 28.42 -6.31 -4.25
CA LEU A 12 27.27 -7.16 -4.53
C LEU A 12 26.76 -6.91 -5.97
N PRO A 13 26.42 -7.95 -6.75
CA PRO A 13 25.96 -7.80 -8.13
C PRO A 13 24.48 -7.37 -8.20
N LEU A 14 24.13 -6.24 -7.57
CA LEU A 14 22.75 -5.74 -7.47
C LEU A 14 22.13 -5.41 -8.84
N HIS A 15 22.95 -5.19 -9.87
CA HIS A 15 22.50 -5.03 -11.26
C HIS A 15 21.69 -6.22 -11.80
N LYS A 16 21.80 -7.40 -11.18
CA LYS A 16 21.02 -8.59 -11.57
C LYS A 16 19.58 -8.56 -11.04
N VAL A 17 19.27 -7.64 -10.12
CA VAL A 17 17.95 -7.52 -9.50
C VAL A 17 17.33 -6.20 -9.98
N GLU A 18 16.52 -6.28 -11.04
CA GLU A 18 15.72 -5.16 -11.50
C GLU A 18 14.31 -5.23 -10.91
N GLY A 19 14.15 -4.90 -9.62
CA GLY A 19 12.78 -4.82 -9.12
C GLY A 19 12.17 -3.44 -9.39
N LYS A 20 10.94 -3.48 -9.91
CA LYS A 20 10.29 -2.34 -10.54
C LYS A 20 8.97 -2.06 -9.85
N CYS A 21 8.98 -1.17 -8.86
CA CYS A 21 7.76 -0.53 -8.38
C CYS A 21 7.34 0.50 -9.43
N VAL A 22 6.46 0.10 -10.33
CA VAL A 22 6.04 0.93 -11.47
C VAL A 22 4.57 1.30 -11.38
N GLU A 23 4.21 2.33 -12.14
CA GLU A 23 2.83 2.73 -12.36
C GLU A 23 2.04 1.67 -13.14
N PRO A 24 0.69 1.61 -13.00
CA PRO A 24 -0.11 0.51 -13.54
C PRO A 24 0.02 0.33 -15.07
N LYS A 25 0.22 1.44 -15.79
CA LYS A 25 0.48 1.43 -17.25
C LYS A 25 1.69 0.58 -17.66
N ASN A 26 2.66 0.42 -16.75
CA ASN A 26 3.93 -0.26 -16.99
C ASN A 26 3.99 -1.63 -16.31
N PHE A 27 2.91 -2.11 -15.67
CA PHE A 27 2.91 -3.43 -15.05
C PHE A 27 3.27 -4.53 -16.06
N ASN A 28 4.14 -5.44 -15.64
CA ASN A 28 4.40 -6.66 -16.37
C ASN A 28 3.20 -7.64 -16.25
N LYS A 29 3.28 -8.81 -16.90
CA LYS A 29 2.21 -9.81 -16.88
C LYS A 29 1.89 -10.32 -15.46
N ASN A 30 2.91 -10.55 -14.64
CA ASN A 30 2.76 -11.03 -13.26
C ASN A 30 2.08 -9.97 -12.37
N GLN A 31 2.56 -8.72 -12.40
CA GLN A 31 1.97 -7.61 -11.65
C GLN A 31 0.48 -7.41 -12.00
N LYS A 32 0.12 -7.49 -13.28
CA LYS A 32 -1.30 -7.46 -13.72
C LYS A 32 -2.12 -8.58 -13.08
N GLN A 33 -1.58 -9.80 -13.05
CA GLN A 33 -2.27 -10.95 -12.46
C GLN A 33 -2.43 -10.80 -10.95
N VAL A 34 -1.41 -10.34 -10.24
CA VAL A 34 -1.46 -10.08 -8.78
C VAL A 34 -2.52 -9.03 -8.47
N ILE A 35 -2.56 -7.92 -9.20
CA ILE A 35 -3.56 -6.86 -9.01
C ILE A 35 -4.98 -7.37 -9.24
N LEU A 36 -5.22 -8.12 -10.33
CA LEU A 36 -6.54 -8.68 -10.62
C LEU A 36 -6.95 -9.74 -9.60
N LYS A 37 -6.01 -10.57 -9.12
CA LYS A 37 -6.26 -11.58 -8.08
C LYS A 37 -6.62 -10.91 -6.75
N ALA A 38 -5.82 -9.93 -6.32
CA ALA A 38 -6.08 -9.16 -5.11
C ALA A 38 -7.43 -8.44 -5.15
N PHE A 39 -7.75 -7.80 -6.30
CA PHE A 39 -9.04 -7.16 -6.50
C PHE A 39 -10.20 -8.13 -6.37
N ARG A 40 -10.15 -9.26 -7.09
CA ARG A 40 -11.21 -10.28 -7.05
C ARG A 40 -11.41 -10.85 -5.66
N TYR A 41 -10.32 -11.09 -4.93
CA TYR A 41 -10.37 -11.63 -3.58
C TYR A 41 -11.13 -10.71 -2.63
N GLY A 42 -10.83 -9.41 -2.66
CA GLY A 42 -11.48 -8.40 -1.80
C GLY A 42 -12.86 -7.97 -2.26
N ALA A 43 -13.23 -8.15 -3.52
CA ALA A 43 -14.43 -7.56 -4.12
C ALA A 43 -15.73 -7.95 -3.42
N LYS A 44 -15.89 -9.24 -3.04
CA LYS A 44 -17.11 -9.71 -2.37
C LYS A 44 -17.31 -9.11 -0.97
N SER A 45 -16.22 -8.70 -0.32
CA SER A 45 -16.21 -8.13 1.03
C SER A 45 -16.12 -6.60 1.03
N GLY A 46 -16.18 -5.94 -0.13
CA GLY A 46 -16.07 -4.49 -0.24
C GLY A 46 -14.64 -3.93 -0.18
N PHE A 47 -13.62 -4.77 -0.27
CA PHE A 47 -12.20 -4.40 -0.20
C PHE A 47 -11.46 -4.61 -1.54
N GLY A 48 -12.14 -4.68 -2.67
CA GLY A 48 -11.52 -5.00 -3.96
C GLY A 48 -10.38 -4.05 -4.32
N TYR A 49 -10.68 -2.74 -4.40
CA TYR A 49 -9.63 -1.75 -4.67
C TYR A 49 -8.65 -1.61 -3.51
N THR A 50 -9.09 -1.80 -2.27
CA THR A 50 -8.22 -1.74 -1.10
C THR A 50 -7.13 -2.82 -1.15
N MET A 51 -7.51 -4.07 -1.37
CA MET A 51 -6.55 -5.18 -1.47
C MET A 51 -5.63 -5.01 -2.67
N ALA A 52 -6.14 -4.58 -3.83
CA ALA A 52 -5.29 -4.31 -4.98
C ALA A 52 -4.27 -3.18 -4.72
N ALA A 53 -4.69 -2.11 -4.04
CA ALA A 53 -3.79 -1.01 -3.68
C ALA A 53 -2.73 -1.42 -2.65
N ILE A 54 -3.10 -2.21 -1.64
CA ILE A 54 -2.15 -2.74 -0.65
C ILE A 54 -1.16 -3.69 -1.34
N ALA A 55 -1.61 -4.59 -2.21
CA ALA A 55 -0.69 -5.48 -2.94
C ALA A 55 0.31 -4.69 -3.79
N TRP A 56 -0.12 -3.58 -4.39
CA TRP A 56 0.77 -2.70 -5.12
C TRP A 56 1.75 -1.96 -4.20
N LYS A 57 1.29 -1.45 -3.06
CA LYS A 57 2.12 -0.71 -2.09
C LYS A 57 3.17 -1.62 -1.45
N GLU A 58 2.74 -2.75 -0.93
CA GLU A 58 3.54 -3.59 -0.06
C GLU A 58 4.58 -4.37 -0.87
N SER A 59 4.16 -5.02 -1.96
CA SER A 59 5.02 -5.95 -2.70
C SER A 59 5.36 -5.50 -4.11
N CYS A 60 5.05 -4.26 -4.48
CA CYS A 60 5.16 -3.78 -5.86
C CYS A 60 4.34 -4.67 -6.82
N ALA A 61 3.17 -5.11 -6.38
CA ALA A 61 2.33 -6.10 -7.06
C ALA A 61 3.01 -7.47 -7.26
N GLY A 62 3.73 -7.93 -6.22
CA GLY A 62 4.31 -9.27 -6.14
C GLY A 62 5.77 -9.40 -6.59
N GLU A 63 6.44 -8.30 -6.92
CA GLU A 63 7.87 -8.32 -7.29
C GLU A 63 8.77 -8.53 -6.06
N TYR A 64 8.41 -7.92 -4.93
CA TYR A 64 9.14 -8.04 -3.67
C TYR A 64 8.21 -8.59 -2.60
N ARG A 65 8.38 -9.84 -2.20
CA ARG A 65 7.46 -10.54 -1.28
C ARG A 65 8.03 -10.74 0.12
N VAL A 66 9.15 -10.09 0.44
CA VAL A 66 9.81 -10.20 1.74
C VAL A 66 10.30 -8.82 2.15
N ASN A 67 10.03 -8.47 3.40
CA ASN A 67 10.66 -7.33 4.06
C ASN A 67 11.46 -7.86 5.26
N PHE A 68 12.75 -7.55 5.27
CA PHE A 68 13.67 -8.00 6.32
C PHE A 68 13.73 -7.03 7.51
N ALA A 69 13.39 -5.75 7.32
CA ALA A 69 13.40 -4.74 8.37
C ALA A 69 12.18 -4.90 9.30
N ASP A 70 11.01 -5.12 8.72
CA ASP A 70 9.80 -5.54 9.43
C ASP A 70 9.42 -6.94 8.94
N PRO A 71 9.68 -8.02 9.72
CA PRO A 71 9.65 -9.41 9.26
C PRO A 71 8.24 -9.79 8.80
N SER A 72 8.03 -9.61 7.49
CA SER A 72 6.75 -9.73 6.82
C SER A 72 6.95 -10.28 5.42
N ALA A 73 5.92 -10.97 4.92
CA ALA A 73 6.02 -11.67 3.64
C ALA A 73 4.70 -11.75 2.87
N GLY A 74 4.82 -12.17 1.61
CA GLY A 74 3.72 -12.31 0.67
C GLY A 74 3.31 -10.99 0.02
N ILE A 75 2.29 -11.03 -0.85
CA ILE A 75 1.91 -9.87 -1.66
C ILE A 75 1.36 -8.69 -0.84
N TYR A 76 0.96 -8.90 0.40
CA TYR A 76 0.46 -7.88 1.32
C TYR A 76 1.41 -7.61 2.49
N HIS A 77 2.60 -8.22 2.52
CA HIS A 77 3.54 -8.12 3.65
C HIS A 77 2.86 -8.37 5.01
N ALA A 78 2.25 -9.55 5.16
CA ALA A 78 1.68 -9.94 6.44
C ALA A 78 2.79 -10.11 7.49
N HIS A 79 2.64 -9.46 8.64
CA HIS A 79 3.60 -9.52 9.75
C HIS A 79 3.71 -10.95 10.30
N ILE A 80 4.86 -11.59 10.07
CA ILE A 80 5.07 -13.02 10.34
C ILE A 80 4.86 -13.38 11.82
N PRO A 81 5.45 -12.66 12.80
CA PRO A 81 5.18 -12.94 14.21
C PRO A 81 3.70 -12.79 14.59
N GLY A 82 2.97 -11.90 13.90
CA GLY A 82 1.54 -11.69 14.09
C GLY A 82 0.73 -12.92 13.66
N ILE A 83 1.04 -13.46 12.47
CA ILE A 83 0.44 -14.71 11.98
C ILE A 83 0.75 -15.86 12.93
N ILE A 84 2.01 -16.06 13.31
CA ILE A 84 2.41 -17.12 14.25
C ILE A 84 1.61 -17.05 15.56
N LYS A 85 1.51 -15.86 16.15
CA LYS A 85 0.75 -15.63 17.39
C LYS A 85 -0.74 -15.93 17.21
N LYS A 86 -1.34 -15.48 16.11
CA LYS A 86 -2.75 -15.72 15.77
C LYS A 86 -3.08 -17.21 15.66
N HIS A 87 -2.15 -18.00 15.11
CA HIS A 87 -2.28 -19.45 14.96
C HIS A 87 -1.76 -20.26 16.17
N LYS A 88 -1.48 -19.59 17.30
CA LYS A 88 -1.05 -20.20 18.57
C LYS A 88 0.20 -21.09 18.41
N GLN A 89 1.08 -20.74 17.49
CA GLN A 89 2.34 -21.45 17.26
C GLN A 89 3.48 -20.80 18.07
N LYS A 90 4.52 -21.59 18.38
CA LYS A 90 5.72 -21.05 19.04
C LYS A 90 6.52 -20.22 18.04
N ASP A 91 6.81 -18.98 18.42
CA ASP A 91 7.65 -18.09 17.61
C ASP A 91 9.12 -18.52 17.70
N THR A 92 9.60 -19.14 16.62
CA THR A 92 10.98 -19.62 16.44
C THR A 92 11.47 -19.21 15.05
N ASN A 93 12.78 -19.11 14.84
CA ASN A 93 13.34 -18.76 13.53
C ASN A 93 12.90 -19.73 12.43
N PHE A 94 12.85 -21.04 12.74
CA PHE A 94 12.34 -22.04 11.80
C PHE A 94 10.87 -21.79 11.44
N MET A 95 10.02 -21.51 12.44
CA MET A 95 8.61 -21.21 12.19
C MET A 95 8.43 -19.91 11.39
N ARG A 96 9.24 -18.87 11.65
CA ARG A 96 9.24 -17.63 10.85
C ARG A 96 9.57 -17.90 9.39
N ASN A 97 10.56 -18.75 9.11
CA ASN A 97 10.91 -19.14 7.74
C ASN A 97 9.77 -19.93 7.07
N MET A 98 9.16 -20.88 7.79
CA MET A 98 8.04 -21.67 7.26
C MET A 98 6.82 -20.79 6.94
N VAL A 99 6.47 -19.85 7.82
CA VAL A 99 5.35 -18.93 7.60
C VAL A 99 5.67 -17.91 6.51
N GLY A 100 6.90 -17.39 6.46
CA GLY A 100 7.36 -16.51 5.38
C GLY A 100 7.24 -17.19 4.01
N GLU A 101 7.75 -18.42 3.88
CA GLU A 101 7.64 -19.21 2.66
C GLU A 101 6.17 -19.48 2.30
N LEU A 102 5.33 -19.84 3.28
CA LEU A 102 3.89 -20.05 3.06
C LEU A 102 3.23 -18.80 2.46
N LEU A 103 3.47 -17.62 3.05
CA LEU A 103 2.92 -16.35 2.57
C LEU A 103 3.43 -15.97 1.16
N MET A 104 4.64 -16.37 0.79
CA MET A 104 5.22 -16.11 -0.53
C MET A 104 4.70 -17.03 -1.63
N ARG A 105 4.42 -18.29 -1.28
CA ARG A 105 3.98 -19.33 -2.23
C ARG A 105 2.46 -19.40 -2.38
N ASP A 106 1.75 -19.19 -1.28
CA ASP A 106 0.30 -19.30 -1.20
C ASP A 106 -0.34 -17.91 -1.11
N ASP A 107 -0.56 -17.32 -2.28
CA ASP A 107 -1.27 -16.05 -2.43
C ASP A 107 -2.70 -16.12 -1.88
N GLU A 108 -3.35 -17.29 -1.84
CA GLU A 108 -4.70 -17.41 -1.28
C GLU A 108 -4.66 -17.26 0.24
N PHE A 109 -3.72 -17.95 0.91
CA PHE A 109 -3.47 -17.77 2.33
C PHE A 109 -3.05 -16.33 2.67
N ALA A 110 -2.19 -15.72 1.86
CA ALA A 110 -1.80 -14.32 2.04
C ALA A 110 -3.00 -13.36 1.89
N SER A 111 -3.85 -13.58 0.89
CA SER A 111 -5.08 -12.79 0.68
C SER A 111 -6.10 -12.99 1.80
N GLN A 112 -6.28 -14.22 2.29
CA GLN A 112 -7.14 -14.50 3.43
C GLN A 112 -6.67 -13.72 4.66
N SER A 113 -5.37 -13.83 4.98
CA SER A 113 -4.77 -13.15 6.13
C SER A 113 -4.99 -11.64 6.10
N ALA A 114 -4.73 -11.01 4.94
CA ALA A 114 -4.94 -9.57 4.77
C ALA A 114 -6.42 -9.17 4.86
N LEU A 115 -7.33 -9.95 4.28
CA LEU A 115 -8.77 -9.69 4.33
C LEU A 115 -9.33 -9.83 5.74
N GLU A 116 -8.84 -10.79 6.53
CA GLU A 116 -9.23 -10.96 7.93
C GLU A 116 -8.81 -9.75 8.77
N GLU A 117 -7.59 -9.23 8.58
CA GLU A 117 -7.12 -8.00 9.25
C GLU A 117 -7.96 -6.78 8.84
N LEU A 118 -8.21 -6.57 7.54
CA LEU A 118 -9.05 -5.47 7.07
C LEU A 118 -10.48 -5.57 7.63
N THR A 119 -11.03 -6.78 7.70
CA THR A 119 -12.36 -7.03 8.25
C THR A 119 -12.41 -6.74 9.75
N TYR A 120 -11.39 -7.16 10.50
CA TYR A 120 -11.24 -6.83 11.92
C TYR A 120 -11.21 -5.31 12.13
N TRP A 121 -10.35 -4.60 11.41
CA TRP A 121 -10.24 -3.15 11.53
C TRP A 121 -11.50 -2.44 11.09
N HIS A 122 -12.18 -2.90 10.04
CA HIS A 122 -13.45 -2.34 9.62
C HIS A 122 -14.53 -2.43 10.70
N LYS A 123 -14.57 -3.55 11.44
CA LYS A 123 -15.45 -3.68 12.61
C LYS A 123 -15.03 -2.71 13.73
N VAL A 124 -13.75 -2.68 14.10
CA VAL A 124 -13.23 -1.82 15.17
C VAL A 124 -13.46 -0.33 14.86
N ARG A 125 -13.30 0.07 13.60
CA ARG A 125 -13.41 1.46 13.10
C ARG A 125 -14.81 1.82 12.60
N LYS A 126 -15.81 0.97 12.86
CA LYS A 126 -17.21 1.23 12.52
C LYS A 126 -17.40 1.61 11.04
N GLY A 127 -16.61 1.00 10.16
CA GLY A 127 -16.63 1.24 8.71
C GLY A 127 -15.95 2.53 8.22
N ASN A 128 -15.26 3.29 9.07
CA ASN A 128 -14.47 4.44 8.65
C ASN A 128 -13.20 3.98 7.90
N TRP A 129 -13.25 3.96 6.57
CA TRP A 129 -12.15 3.45 5.74
C TRP A 129 -10.80 4.14 5.99
N TYR A 130 -10.79 5.45 6.26
CA TYR A 130 -9.55 6.17 6.63
C TYR A 130 -8.88 5.56 7.86
N GLU A 131 -9.65 5.33 8.93
CA GLU A 131 -9.13 4.72 10.15
C GLU A 131 -8.79 3.24 9.96
N VAL A 132 -9.52 2.51 9.11
CA VAL A 132 -9.21 1.11 8.77
C VAL A 132 -7.81 1.03 8.17
N ILE A 133 -7.49 1.85 7.18
CA ILE A 133 -6.18 1.82 6.52
C ILE A 133 -5.06 2.23 7.47
N LYS A 134 -5.27 3.26 8.29
CA LYS A 134 -4.29 3.63 9.34
C LYS A 134 -4.03 2.50 10.32
N SER A 135 -5.08 1.79 10.70
CA SER A 135 -4.98 0.69 11.67
C SER A 135 -4.43 -0.59 11.06
N TYR A 136 -4.66 -0.83 9.77
CA TYR A 136 -3.99 -1.90 9.04
C TYR A 136 -2.47 -1.73 9.10
N ASN A 137 -1.97 -0.50 8.96
CA ASN A 137 -0.52 -0.23 8.99
C ASN A 137 0.07 -0.16 10.41
N LYS A 138 -0.59 0.52 11.36
CA LYS A 138 -0.01 0.80 12.70
C LYS A 138 -0.82 0.24 13.88
N GLY A 139 -1.86 -0.54 13.64
CA GLY A 139 -2.73 -1.06 14.70
C GLY A 139 -3.36 0.05 15.54
N PHE A 140 -3.41 -0.13 16.87
CA PHE A 140 -3.84 0.90 17.81
C PHE A 140 -2.75 1.94 18.14
N SER A 141 -1.51 1.75 17.67
CA SER A 141 -0.39 2.60 18.10
C SER A 141 -0.46 4.02 17.54
N TRP A 142 -1.06 4.22 16.36
CA TRP A 142 -1.20 5.55 15.75
C TRP A 142 -2.07 6.50 16.59
N GLU A 143 -2.98 5.99 17.42
CA GLU A 143 -3.80 6.84 18.29
C GLU A 143 -3.02 7.41 19.49
N LYS A 144 -1.89 6.79 19.84
CA LYS A 144 -1.16 7.05 21.08
C LYS A 144 0.16 7.77 20.85
N ASP A 145 0.62 7.80 19.61
CA ASP A 145 1.94 8.29 19.25
C ASP A 145 1.86 9.12 17.96
N ARG A 146 2.35 10.35 18.03
CA ARG A 146 2.26 11.33 16.94
C ARG A 146 3.07 10.93 15.70
N GLU A 147 4.22 10.30 15.88
CA GLU A 147 5.04 9.85 14.76
C GLU A 147 4.42 8.62 14.10
N ARG A 148 3.85 7.70 14.89
CA ARG A 148 3.05 6.58 14.37
C ARG A 148 1.82 7.09 13.63
N ASP A 149 1.17 8.14 14.13
CA ASP A 149 0.03 8.78 13.46
C ASP A 149 0.39 9.33 12.09
N LYS A 150 1.50 10.07 12.04
CA LYS A 150 2.04 10.63 10.80
C LYS A 150 2.33 9.53 9.76
N MET A 151 3.03 8.46 10.16
CA MET A 151 3.31 7.32 9.28
C MET A 151 2.02 6.64 8.79
N ALA A 152 1.03 6.46 9.67
CA ALA A 152 -0.24 5.85 9.30
C ALA A 152 -1.02 6.73 8.30
N GLN A 153 -0.97 8.05 8.47
CA GLN A 153 -1.58 8.99 7.55
C GLN A 153 -0.87 8.98 6.17
N GLU A 154 0.45 9.01 6.14
CA GLU A 154 1.22 8.91 4.89
C GLU A 154 0.90 7.61 4.14
N TYR A 155 0.82 6.50 4.87
CA TYR A 155 0.40 5.22 4.32
C TYR A 155 -1.02 5.28 3.73
N PHE A 156 -1.98 5.87 4.45
CA PHE A 156 -3.33 6.08 3.93
C PHE A 156 -3.35 6.91 2.64
N GLU A 157 -2.60 8.00 2.59
CA GLU A 157 -2.55 8.88 1.41
C GLU A 157 -1.99 8.16 0.18
N ASP A 158 -0.97 7.31 0.37
CA ASP A 158 -0.41 6.45 -0.69
C ASP A 158 -1.47 5.44 -1.17
N ILE A 159 -2.12 4.72 -0.26
CA ILE A 159 -3.19 3.77 -0.60
C ILE A 159 -4.34 4.47 -1.35
N ALA A 160 -4.76 5.65 -0.90
CA ALA A 160 -5.80 6.43 -1.57
C ALA A 160 -5.42 6.84 -2.99
N LYS A 161 -4.16 7.25 -3.23
CA LYS A 161 -3.63 7.54 -4.58
C LYS A 161 -3.66 6.30 -5.46
N ARG A 162 -3.22 5.15 -4.94
CA ARG A 162 -3.20 3.88 -5.66
C ARG A 162 -4.60 3.39 -5.99
N VAL A 163 -5.56 3.50 -5.07
CA VAL A 163 -6.98 3.21 -5.33
C VAL A 163 -7.47 4.02 -6.52
N LYS A 164 -7.23 5.33 -6.55
CA LYS A 164 -7.66 6.20 -7.67
C LYS A 164 -7.06 5.77 -9.00
N ALA A 165 -5.76 5.46 -9.05
CA ALA A 165 -5.12 4.97 -10.27
C ALA A 165 -5.72 3.62 -10.72
N LEU A 166 -5.99 2.73 -9.77
CA LEU A 166 -6.55 1.41 -10.04
C LEU A 166 -8.01 1.46 -10.50
N GLN A 167 -8.79 2.46 -10.07
CA GLN A 167 -10.17 2.68 -10.53
C GLN A 167 -10.27 2.92 -12.03
N THR A 168 -9.26 3.53 -12.65
CA THR A 168 -9.19 3.66 -14.10
C THR A 168 -8.56 2.43 -14.74
N TYR A 169 -7.52 1.90 -14.11
CA TYR A 169 -6.72 0.81 -14.68
C TYR A 169 -7.46 -0.53 -14.78
N ILE A 170 -8.06 -1.00 -13.69
CA ILE A 170 -8.68 -2.34 -13.64
C ILE A 170 -9.82 -2.48 -14.66
N PRO A 171 -10.74 -1.51 -14.81
CA PRO A 171 -11.74 -1.55 -15.87
C PRO A 171 -11.13 -1.57 -17.28
N SER A 172 -10.00 -0.89 -17.51
CA SER A 172 -9.36 -0.84 -18.84
C SER A 172 -8.77 -2.19 -19.28
N ILE A 173 -8.27 -3.00 -18.34
CA ILE A 173 -7.66 -4.30 -18.66
C ILE A 173 -8.60 -5.48 -18.44
N SER A 174 -9.64 -5.32 -17.63
CA SER A 174 -10.58 -6.41 -17.32
C SER A 174 -11.98 -5.87 -16.93
N PRO A 175 -12.77 -5.38 -17.90
CA PRO A 175 -14.09 -4.81 -17.64
C PRO A 175 -15.06 -5.73 -16.89
N SER A 176 -15.03 -7.04 -17.18
CA SER A 176 -15.89 -8.04 -16.53
C SER A 176 -15.62 -8.15 -15.03
N VAL A 177 -14.34 -8.05 -14.63
CA VAL A 177 -13.93 -8.06 -13.22
C VAL A 177 -14.37 -6.79 -12.53
N ALA A 178 -14.17 -5.63 -13.16
CA ALA A 178 -14.67 -4.37 -12.61
C ALA A 178 -16.19 -4.38 -12.39
N LYS A 179 -16.96 -4.93 -13.34
CA LYS A 179 -18.43 -5.07 -13.24
C LYS A 179 -18.89 -6.00 -12.11
N SER A 180 -18.03 -6.91 -11.63
CA SER A 180 -18.36 -7.80 -10.51
C SER A 180 -18.40 -7.07 -9.16
N LEU A 181 -17.86 -5.85 -9.10
CA LEU A 181 -17.85 -5.02 -7.90
C LEU A 181 -19.26 -4.47 -7.64
N LYS A 182 -19.87 -4.91 -6.53
CA LYS A 182 -21.18 -4.40 -6.10
C LYS A 182 -21.06 -3.18 -5.18
N LYS A 183 -20.03 -3.17 -4.33
CA LYS A 183 -19.73 -2.15 -3.33
C LYS A 183 -18.23 -2.14 -3.06
N ASP A 184 -17.66 -0.98 -2.76
CA ASP A 184 -16.27 -0.88 -2.33
C ASP A 184 -16.08 0.30 -1.36
N TYR A 185 -15.55 -0.01 -0.17
CA TYR A 185 -15.42 0.97 0.92
C TYR A 185 -14.46 2.12 0.58
N ALA A 186 -13.42 1.86 -0.21
CA ALA A 186 -12.49 2.91 -0.61
C ALA A 186 -13.15 3.89 -1.57
N VAL A 187 -13.91 3.37 -2.54
CA VAL A 187 -14.65 4.18 -3.51
C VAL A 187 -15.72 5.04 -2.82
N ASP A 188 -16.48 4.43 -1.92
CA ASP A 188 -17.52 5.12 -1.14
C ASP A 188 -16.92 6.24 -0.28
N PHE A 189 -15.76 6.02 0.35
CA PHE A 189 -15.09 7.02 1.18
C PHE A 189 -14.52 8.17 0.35
N LEU A 190 -13.81 7.86 -0.73
CA LEU A 190 -13.15 8.87 -1.57
C LEU A 190 -14.16 9.74 -2.31
N SER A 191 -15.29 9.17 -2.75
CA SER A 191 -16.37 9.96 -3.38
C SER A 191 -17.03 10.93 -2.40
N LYS A 192 -17.33 10.51 -1.17
CA LYS A 192 -17.90 11.37 -0.12
C LYS A 192 -16.97 12.52 0.27
N SER A 193 -15.68 12.24 0.49
CA SER A 193 -14.70 13.27 0.84
C SER A 193 -14.53 14.32 -0.26
N LEU A 194 -14.58 13.93 -1.54
CA LEU A 194 -14.59 14.87 -2.67
C LEU A 194 -15.83 15.77 -2.66
N GLN A 195 -17.03 15.20 -2.41
CA GLN A 195 -18.27 15.98 -2.35
C GLN A 195 -18.29 16.98 -1.18
N GLU A 196 -17.77 16.59 -0.01
CA GLU A 196 -17.66 17.48 1.15
C GLU A 196 -16.69 18.63 0.91
N ASN A 197 -15.55 18.37 0.27
CA ASN A 197 -14.59 19.41 -0.09
C ASN A 197 -15.17 20.40 -1.11
N ASN A 198 -15.92 19.91 -2.10
CA ASN A 198 -16.60 20.77 -3.07
C ASN A 198 -17.67 21.65 -2.42
N LYS A 199 -18.46 21.12 -1.46
CA LYS A 199 -19.44 21.90 -0.68
C LYS A 199 -18.81 22.95 0.23
N LYS A 200 -17.66 22.64 0.85
CA LYS A 200 -16.88 23.60 1.65
C LYS A 200 -16.23 24.69 0.78
N SER A 201 -15.85 24.34 -0.46
CA SER A 201 -15.33 25.29 -1.44
C SER A 201 -16.43 26.18 -2.03
N SER A 202 -17.68 25.71 -2.15
CA SER A 202 -18.81 26.50 -2.66
C SER A 202 -19.48 27.39 -1.60
N THR A 203 -19.18 27.20 -0.31
CA THR A 203 -19.70 28.01 0.82
C THR A 203 -18.74 29.11 1.29
N LYS A 204 -17.59 29.26 0.62
CA LYS A 204 -16.71 30.43 0.79
C LYS A 204 -16.70 31.27 -0.48
N LEU A 205 -17.69 32.16 -0.60
CA LEU A 205 -17.53 33.42 -1.33
C LEU A 205 -17.32 34.54 -0.30
N PRO A 206 -16.08 34.87 0.09
CA PRO A 206 -15.80 36.17 0.67
C PRO A 206 -15.70 37.17 -0.48
N ASN A 207 -16.41 38.30 -0.35
CA ASN A 207 -16.20 39.49 -1.18
C ASN A 207 -14.71 39.82 -1.23
N LEU A 208 -14.12 39.79 -2.43
CA LEU A 208 -12.73 40.16 -2.65
C LEU A 208 -12.63 41.68 -2.88
N PRO A 209 -11.89 42.44 -2.04
CA PRO A 209 -11.39 43.74 -2.47
C PRO A 209 -10.21 43.53 -3.41
N LYS A 210 -10.22 44.24 -4.54
CA LYS A 210 -9.12 44.31 -5.51
C LYS A 210 -7.88 44.91 -4.84
N THR A 211 -6.74 44.23 -4.91
CA THR A 211 -5.42 44.88 -5.01
C THR A 211 -4.40 43.97 -5.71
N SER A 212 -3.46 44.64 -6.35
CA SER A 212 -2.60 44.23 -7.46
C SER A 212 -1.22 43.70 -7.06
N ASN A 213 -0.65 42.90 -7.96
CA ASN A 213 0.78 42.74 -8.33
C ASN A 213 1.78 42.28 -7.25
N THR A 214 2.46 41.15 -7.46
CA THR A 214 3.74 41.03 -8.20
C THR A 214 4.25 39.59 -8.22
N ALA A 215 4.94 39.23 -9.30
CA ALA A 215 5.60 37.95 -9.51
C ALA A 215 6.86 37.78 -8.65
N ASN A 216 7.19 36.54 -8.26
CA ASN A 216 8.57 36.05 -8.41
C ASN A 216 8.70 34.52 -8.34
N THR A 217 9.27 33.99 -9.41
CA THR A 217 9.87 32.67 -9.57
C THR A 217 11.00 32.39 -8.58
N LYS A 218 11.09 31.15 -8.07
CA LYS A 218 12.38 30.43 -7.94
C LYS A 218 12.19 28.93 -7.70
N ASN A 219 13.09 28.20 -8.37
CA ASN A 219 13.20 26.76 -8.55
C ASN A 219 14.16 26.14 -7.49
N LYS A 220 14.25 24.80 -7.46
CA LYS A 220 15.12 23.88 -6.68
C LYS A 220 14.44 23.22 -5.47
N ASN A 221 14.63 21.94 -5.14
CA ASN A 221 15.45 20.87 -5.71
C ASN A 221 14.90 19.51 -5.22
N PHE A 222 15.22 18.48 -5.99
CA PHE A 222 14.99 17.06 -5.74
C PHE A 222 15.74 16.58 -4.47
N VAL A 223 15.06 15.85 -3.58
CA VAL A 223 15.65 15.15 -2.42
C VAL A 223 15.29 13.68 -2.53
N ILE A 224 16.32 12.85 -2.57
CA ILE A 224 16.24 11.39 -2.44
C ILE A 224 15.94 11.11 -0.97
N LEU A 225 14.82 10.42 -0.70
CA LEU A 225 14.52 9.90 0.63
C LEU A 225 15.25 8.56 0.77
N GLU A 226 16.27 8.54 1.63
CA GLU A 226 16.75 7.30 2.24
C GLU A 226 15.72 6.87 3.30
N GLU A 227 15.21 5.64 3.18
CA GLU A 227 14.56 4.89 4.26
C GLU A 227 15.56 3.86 4.80
#